data_AF-A0A368F6J9-F1
#
_entry.id   AF-A0A368F6J9-F1
#
_cell.length_a   1.000
_cell.length_b   1.000
_cell.length_c   1.000
_cell.angle_alpha   90.00
_cell.angle_beta   90.00
_cell.angle_gamma   90.00
#
_symmetry.space_group_name_H-M   'P 1'
#
loop_
_entity.id
_entity.type
_entity.pdbx_description
1 polymer ?
#
loop_
_entity_poly.entity_id
_entity_poly.type
_entity_poly.pdbx_seq_one_letter_code
_entity_poly.pdbx_strand_id
1 'polypeptide(L)'
;MSKRVNGEGPCLVVVESTNGRIFGCFASAGFCMGSTYHGDATSFLFEIQPHVRVYSATGLTQNYAYLNCQQASMPNGLVSSP
;
A
#
# COMPACT_ATOMS: atom_id res chain seq x y z
N MET A 1 -13.41 8.17 -4.34
CA MET A 1 -12.08 8.13 -3.71
C MET A 1 -10.96 7.78 -4.71
N SER A 2 -11.14 6.76 -5.57
CA SER A 2 -10.14 6.32 -6.57
C SER A 2 -9.61 7.40 -7.52
N LYS A 3 -10.43 8.41 -7.86
CA LYS A 3 -10.04 9.51 -8.78
C LYS A 3 -8.91 10.42 -8.25
N ARG A 4 -8.57 10.37 -6.96
CA ARG A 4 -7.58 11.27 -6.32
C ARG A 4 -6.19 10.68 -6.12
N VAL A 5 -6.02 9.38 -6.38
CA VAL A 5 -4.74 8.68 -6.15
C VAL A 5 -4.29 7.87 -7.37
N ASN A 6 -5.19 7.64 -8.34
CA ASN A 6 -4.89 6.86 -9.53
C ASN A 6 -3.93 7.60 -10.46
N GLY A 7 -2.66 7.21 -10.47
CA GLY A 7 -1.64 7.78 -11.36
C GLY A 7 -1.05 9.13 -10.92
N GLU A 8 -1.29 9.55 -9.68
CA GLU A 8 -0.84 10.85 -9.14
C GLU A 8 0.63 10.86 -8.66
N GLY A 9 1.40 9.81 -8.95
CA GLY A 9 2.80 9.69 -8.49
C GLY A 9 2.90 9.24 -7.01
N PRO A 10 4.09 9.38 -6.39
CA PRO A 10 4.34 8.87 -5.04
C PRO A 10 3.29 9.31 -4.02
N CYS A 11 2.83 8.39 -3.18
CA CYS A 11 1.68 8.61 -2.31
C CYS A 11 1.97 8.17 -0.87
N LEU A 12 1.67 9.03 0.10
CA LEU A 12 1.65 8.69 1.51
C LEU A 12 0.21 8.41 1.95
N VAL A 13 -0.05 7.18 2.40
CA VAL A 13 -1.34 6.77 2.94
C VAL A 13 -1.24 6.75 4.45
N VAL A 14 -2.16 7.46 5.11
CA VAL A 14 -2.29 7.47 6.58
C VAL A 14 -3.67 6.91 6.93
N VAL A 15 -3.69 5.91 7.80
CA VAL A 15 -4.90 5.27 8.31
C VAL A 15 -4.98 5.49 9.80
N GLU A 16 -6.05 6.15 10.24
CA GLU A 16 -6.49 6.13 11.62
C GLU A 16 -7.63 5.11 11.75
N SER A 17 -7.40 4.09 12.56
CA SER A 17 -8.41 3.06 12.83
C SER A 17 -9.36 3.50 13.94
N THR A 18 -10.53 2.87 14.01
CA THR A 18 -11.57 3.17 15.02
C THR A 18 -11.13 2.92 16.46
N ASN A 19 -10.05 2.17 16.69
CA ASN A 19 -9.46 1.96 18.01
C ASN A 19 -8.24 2.87 18.30
N GLY A 20 -8.03 3.91 17.48
CA GLY A 20 -7.00 4.93 17.70
C GLY A 20 -5.59 4.52 17.27
N ARG A 21 -5.39 3.40 16.58
CA ARG A 21 -4.09 3.10 15.94
C ARG A 21 -3.92 3.95 14.69
N ILE A 22 -2.71 4.47 14.51
CA ILE A 22 -2.30 5.27 13.35
C ILE A 22 -1.15 4.55 12.67
N PHE A 23 -1.33 4.21 11.40
CA PHE A 23 -0.35 3.46 10.59
C PHE A 23 -0.57 3.75 9.11
N GLY A 24 0.29 3.23 8.25
CA GLY A 24 0.13 3.43 6.82
C GLY A 24 1.32 2.99 6.00
N CYS A 25 1.45 3.57 4.82
CA CYS A 25 2.55 3.29 3.91
C CYS A 25 2.94 4.50 3.09
N PHE A 26 4.19 4.47 2.62
CA PHE A 26 4.63 5.26 1.47
C PHE A 26 4.76 4.34 0.27
N ALA A 27 4.07 4.68 -0.82
CA ALA A 27 4.22 4.06 -2.12
C ALA A 27 5.09 4.96 -3.00
N SER A 28 6.24 4.45 -3.45
CA SER A 28 7.20 5.22 -4.24
C SER A 28 6.75 5.47 -5.68
N ALA A 29 5.75 4.72 -6.14
CA ALA A 29 4.95 5.04 -7.32
C ALA A 29 3.50 5.31 -6.91
N GLY A 30 2.76 5.97 -7.79
CA GLY A 30 1.32 6.15 -7.60
C GLY A 30 0.58 4.83 -7.61
N PHE A 31 -0.53 4.80 -6.88
CA PHE A 31 -1.49 3.71 -7.01
C PHE A 31 -2.07 3.78 -8.41
N CYS A 32 -1.94 2.71 -9.19
CA CYS A 32 -2.55 2.62 -10.51
C CYS A 32 -3.60 1.51 -10.49
N MET A 33 -4.80 1.81 -10.99
CA MET A 33 -5.80 0.80 -11.25
C MET A 33 -5.27 -0.16 -12.33
N GLY A 34 -5.35 -1.45 -12.08
CA GLY A 34 -4.74 -2.48 -12.91
C GLY A 34 -4.33 -3.64 -12.03
N SER A 35 -3.89 -4.76 -12.61
CA SER A 35 -3.53 -6.01 -11.89
C SER A 35 -2.04 -6.12 -11.52
N THR A 36 -1.30 -5.03 -11.70
CA THR A 36 0.16 -4.96 -11.58
C THR A 36 0.62 -4.22 -10.34
N TYR A 37 1.65 -4.72 -9.69
CA TYR A 37 2.35 -3.99 -8.63
C TYR A 37 3.21 -2.87 -9.23
N HIS A 38 3.32 -1.76 -8.51
CA HIS A 38 4.10 -0.58 -8.87
C HIS A 38 4.98 -0.13 -7.70
N GLY A 39 6.04 0.60 -8.02
CA GLY A 39 6.99 1.16 -7.06
C GLY A 39 8.33 0.44 -7.05
N ASP A 40 9.14 0.78 -6.06
CA ASP A 40 10.49 0.26 -5.83
C ASP A 40 10.76 0.08 -4.32
N ALA A 41 11.98 -0.33 -3.99
CA ALA A 41 12.42 -0.63 -2.63
C ALA A 41 12.44 0.58 -1.67
N THR A 42 12.20 1.80 -2.17
CA THR A 42 12.00 2.97 -1.30
C THR A 42 10.61 3.02 -0.68
N SER A 43 9.68 2.15 -1.12
CA SER A 43 8.39 1.96 -0.47
C SER A 43 8.54 1.34 0.91
N PHE A 44 7.77 1.81 1.89
CA PHE A 44 7.83 1.33 3.27
C PHE A 44 6.47 1.36 3.95
N LEU A 45 6.29 0.53 4.97
CA LEU A 45 5.17 0.62 5.91
C LEU A 45 5.62 1.41 7.14
N PHE A 46 4.67 2.07 7.80
CA PHE A 46 4.95 2.74 9.07
C PHE A 46 3.81 2.55 10.07
N GLU A 47 4.16 2.72 11.32
CA GLU A 47 3.25 2.80 12.46
C GLU A 47 3.62 4.05 13.25
N ILE A 48 2.63 4.80 13.73
CA ILE A 48 2.80 5.97 14.61
C ILE A 48 2.25 5.67 16.00
N GLN A 49 1.12 4.96 16.09
CA GLN A 49 0.47 4.59 17.34
C GLN A 49 0.13 3.08 17.35
N PRO A 50 0.50 2.31 18.40
CA PRO A 50 1.12 2.74 19.66
C PRO A 50 2.61 3.07 19.61
N HIS A 51 3.34 2.63 18.59
CA HIS A 51 4.79 2.86 18.51
C HIS A 51 5.19 3.43 17.16
N VAL A 52 6.12 4.39 17.19
CA VAL A 52 6.73 4.93 15.97
C VAL A 52 7.72 3.92 15.41
N ARG A 53 7.39 3.35 14.23
CA ARG A 53 8.20 2.34 13.54
C ARG A 53 8.12 2.52 12.03
N VAL A 54 9.21 2.21 11.35
CA VAL A 54 9.29 2.13 9.89
C VAL A 54 9.75 0.73 9.51
N TYR A 55 9.03 0.12 8.57
CA TYR A 55 9.30 -1.21 8.03
C TYR A 55 9.65 -1.06 6.55
N SER A 56 10.94 -1.07 6.24
CA SER A 56 11.46 -0.97 4.87
C SER A 56 11.22 -2.25 4.08
N ALA A 57 11.17 -2.13 2.75
CA ALA A 57 11.15 -3.30 1.88
C ALA A 57 12.36 -4.21 2.12
N THR A 58 12.12 -5.51 2.18
CA THR A 58 13.16 -6.53 2.40
C THR A 58 13.97 -6.82 1.12
N GLY A 59 13.50 -6.35 -0.04
CA GLY A 59 14.09 -6.66 -1.34
C GLY A 59 13.82 -8.08 -1.86
N LEU A 60 13.01 -8.89 -1.15
CA LEU A 60 12.71 -10.26 -1.55
C LEU A 60 11.81 -10.36 -2.78
N THR A 61 10.93 -9.38 -2.98
CA THR A 61 10.04 -9.31 -4.15
C THR A 61 9.95 -7.87 -4.66
N GLN A 62 9.40 -7.70 -5.86
CA GLN A 62 9.11 -6.39 -6.45
C GLN A 62 7.62 -6.00 -6.31
N ASN A 63 6.91 -6.63 -5.37
CA ASN A 63 5.48 -6.44 -5.16
C ASN A 63 5.23 -5.34 -4.11
N TYR A 64 5.44 -4.07 -4.48
CA TYR A 64 5.43 -2.96 -3.52
C TYR A 64 4.04 -2.38 -3.23
N ALA A 65 3.36 -1.83 -4.23
CA ALA A 65 2.04 -1.21 -4.06
C ALA A 65 1.09 -1.62 -5.18
N TYR A 66 -0.18 -1.79 -4.84
CA TYR A 66 -1.20 -2.29 -5.74
C TYR A 66 -2.58 -1.70 -5.39
N LEU A 67 -3.38 -1.33 -6.40
CA LEU A 67 -4.74 -0.83 -6.19
C LEU A 67 -5.77 -1.79 -6.77
N ASN A 68 -6.33 -2.64 -5.89
CA ASN A 68 -7.48 -3.45 -6.26
C ASN A 68 -8.78 -2.63 -6.21
N CYS A 69 -9.12 -1.95 -7.30
CA CYS A 69 -10.39 -1.26 -7.45
C CYS A 69 -11.15 -1.85 -8.64
N GLN A 70 -12.38 -2.34 -8.39
CA GLN A 70 -13.29 -2.89 -9.42
C GLN A 70 -12.75 -4.09 -10.21
N GLN A 71 -11.85 -4.91 -9.63
CA GLN A 71 -11.41 -6.12 -10.31
C GLN A 71 -12.21 -7.36 -9.91
N ALA A 72 -12.28 -8.30 -10.85
CA ALA A 72 -12.94 -9.59 -10.67
C ALA A 72 -12.13 -10.57 -9.78
N SER A 73 -10.83 -10.32 -9.57
CA SER A 73 -9.96 -11.21 -8.81
C SER A 73 -8.90 -10.45 -8.00
N MET A 74 -8.33 -11.11 -6.99
CA MET A 74 -7.17 -10.62 -6.25
C MET A 74 -5.87 -11.07 -6.91
N PRO A 75 -4.77 -10.30 -6.81
CA PRO A 75 -3.47 -10.72 -7.29
C PRO A 75 -2.92 -11.89 -6.46
N ASN A 76 -2.07 -12.70 -7.10
CA ASN A 76 -1.41 -13.83 -6.45
C ASN A 76 -0.69 -13.38 -5.17
N GLY A 77 -0.86 -14.14 -4.08
CA GLY A 77 -0.26 -13.86 -2.78
C GLY A 77 -1.15 -13.10 -1.78
N LEU A 78 -2.28 -12.55 -2.22
CA LEU A 78 -3.32 -11.99 -1.35
C LEU A 78 -4.55 -12.92 -1.40
N VAL A 79 -4.50 -14.00 -0.64
CA VAL A 79 -5.66 -14.87 -0.43
C VAL A 79 -6.55 -14.23 0.63
N SER A 80 -7.83 -14.01 0.32
CA SER A 80 -8.82 -13.81 1.38
C SER A 80 -8.92 -15.13 2.13
N SER A 81 -8.34 -15.20 3.32
CA SER A 81 -8.72 -16.25 4.26
C SER A 81 -10.23 -16.15 4.49
N PRO A 82 -10.97 -17.29 4.43
CA PRO A 82 -12.42 -17.31 4.59
C PRO A 82 -12.89 -16.77 5.94
#